data_AF-A0A8J2N4E6-F1
#
_entry.id   AF-A0A8J2N4E6-F1
#
_cell.length_a   1.000
_cell.length_b   1.000
_cell.length_c   1.000
_cell.angle_alpha   90.00
_cell.angle_beta   90.00
_cell.angle_gamma   90.00
#
_symmetry.space_group_name_H-M   'P 1'
#
loop_
_entity.id
_entity.type
_entity.pdbx_description
1 polymer ?
#
loop_
_entity_poly.entity_id
_entity_poly.type
_entity_poly.pdbx_seq_one_letter_code
_entity_poly.pdbx_strand_id
1 'polypeptide(L)'
;MLGFRTGLTNTPFEARVWEEGMALWEHFADFVALLKKRYDDPAKPNYLIEDTFFNPSLGCRALRDALNPGNAWQYMHDDGKLRSDTGIGHVCKQYSAVTFYDVSRIPTRAFVLFSQKIDYKVAGRIW
;
A
#
# COMPACT_ATOMS: atom_id res chain seq x y z
N MET A 1 16.18 15.40 1.59
CA MET A 1 14.72 15.48 1.82
C MET A 1 14.46 14.80 3.17
N LEU A 2 14.19 15.58 4.22
CA LEU A 2 14.08 15.08 5.59
C LEU A 2 12.69 14.45 5.78
N GLY A 3 12.64 13.14 6.02
CA GLY A 3 11.41 12.44 6.37
C GLY A 3 11.03 12.75 7.81
N PHE A 4 9.94 13.46 8.02
CA PHE A 4 9.33 13.60 9.35
C PHE A 4 8.72 12.25 9.73
N ARG A 5 9.36 11.59 10.71
CA ARG A 5 8.81 10.42 11.39
C ARG A 5 7.96 10.92 12.54
N THR A 6 6.67 11.03 12.32
CA THR A 6 5.74 11.39 13.37
C THR A 6 4.80 10.21 13.61
N GLY A 7 4.90 9.65 14.81
CA GLY A 7 4.00 8.60 15.22
C GLY A 7 2.60 9.12 15.51
N LEU A 8 1.55 8.50 14.94
CA LEU A 8 0.17 9.01 15.03
C LEU A 8 -0.43 9.01 16.46
N THR A 9 0.28 8.54 17.48
CA THR A 9 -0.25 8.50 18.86
C THR A 9 0.01 9.79 19.64
N ASN A 10 0.98 10.62 19.23
CA ASN A 10 1.38 11.87 19.94
C ASN A 10 1.43 13.11 19.03
N THR A 11 0.97 13.00 17.79
CA THR A 11 0.90 14.13 16.85
C THR A 11 -0.27 15.06 17.17
N PRO A 12 -0.07 16.39 17.07
CA PRO A 12 -1.17 17.35 17.05
C PRO A 12 -2.25 16.90 16.05
N PHE A 13 -3.52 17.18 16.36
CA PHE A 13 -4.66 16.79 15.51
C PHE A 13 -4.45 17.15 14.03
N GLU A 14 -3.91 18.34 13.76
CA GLU A 14 -3.61 18.84 12.41
C GLU A 14 -2.61 17.96 11.64
N ALA A 15 -1.57 17.44 12.32
CA ALA A 15 -0.59 16.55 11.70
C ALA A 15 -1.21 15.18 11.35
N ARG A 16 -2.17 14.70 12.13
CA ARG A 16 -2.91 13.46 11.83
C ARG A 16 -3.83 13.62 10.62
N VAL A 17 -4.56 14.73 10.54
CA VAL A 17 -5.41 15.05 9.39
C VAL A 17 -4.58 15.12 8.10
N TRP A 18 -3.38 15.70 8.18
CA TRP A 18 -2.46 15.73 7.05
C TRP A 18 -1.96 14.32 6.67
N GLU A 19 -1.52 13.50 7.62
CA GLU A 19 -1.01 12.15 7.36
C GLU A 19 -2.09 11.22 6.79
N GLU A 20 -3.31 11.26 7.32
CA GLU A 20 -4.44 10.48 6.80
C GLU A 20 -4.89 10.98 5.42
N GLY A 21 -4.91 12.30 5.20
CA GLY A 21 -5.19 12.88 3.89
C GLY A 21 -4.16 12.48 2.83
N MET A 22 -2.87 12.51 3.18
CA MET A 22 -1.79 12.02 2.32
C MET A 22 -1.89 10.51 2.09
N ALA A 23 -2.32 9.73 3.08
CA ALA A 23 -2.54 8.31 2.92
C ALA A 23 -3.69 8.03 1.94
N LEU A 24 -4.75 8.84 1.94
CA LEU A 24 -5.81 8.75 0.94
C LEU A 24 -5.32 9.13 -0.47
N TRP A 25 -4.41 10.11 -0.57
CA TRP A 25 -3.77 10.46 -1.83
C TRP A 25 -2.94 9.30 -2.40
N GLU A 26 -2.08 8.69 -1.57
CA GLU A 26 -1.31 7.51 -1.95
C GLU A 26 -2.20 6.32 -2.34
N HIS A 27 -3.29 6.13 -1.59
CA HIS A 27 -4.29 5.11 -1.91
C HIS A 27 -4.93 5.34 -3.27
N PHE A 28 -5.27 6.59 -3.62
CA PHE A 28 -5.86 6.92 -4.91
C PHE A 28 -4.94 6.52 -6.07
N ALA A 29 -3.63 6.74 -5.93
CA ALA A 29 -2.65 6.30 -6.92
C ALA A 29 -2.64 4.76 -7.08
N ASP A 30 -2.58 4.01 -5.97
CA ASP A 30 -2.65 2.54 -5.98
C ASP A 30 -3.97 2.04 -6.59
N PHE A 31 -5.09 2.68 -6.24
CA PHE A 31 -6.42 2.38 -6.77
C PHE A 31 -6.49 2.52 -8.30
N VAL A 32 -6.02 3.64 -8.85
CA VAL A 32 -6.01 3.87 -10.30
C VAL A 32 -5.11 2.85 -11.00
N ALA A 33 -3.95 2.53 -10.42
CA ALA A 33 -3.05 1.50 -10.96
C ALA A 33 -3.73 0.13 -11.01
N LEU A 34 -4.40 -0.29 -9.93
CA LEU A 34 -5.14 -1.56 -9.87
C LEU A 34 -6.30 -1.60 -10.88
N LEU A 35 -7.03 -0.50 -11.05
CA LEU A 35 -8.09 -0.40 -12.06
C LEU A 35 -7.53 -0.59 -13.47
N LYS A 36 -6.41 0.07 -13.80
CA LYS A 36 -5.77 -0.08 -15.10
C LYS A 36 -5.31 -1.51 -15.34
N LYS A 37 -4.66 -2.15 -14.36
CA LYS A 37 -4.25 -3.55 -14.46
C LYS A 37 -5.43 -4.49 -14.66
N ARG A 38 -6.54 -4.24 -13.93
CA ARG A 38 -7.77 -5.03 -14.07
C ARG A 38 -8.46 -4.83 -15.42
N TYR A 39 -8.36 -3.63 -15.99
CA TYR A 39 -8.85 -3.33 -17.33
C TYR A 39 -8.03 -4.04 -18.41
N ASP A 40 -6.70 -4.06 -18.27
CA ASP A 40 -5.79 -4.68 -19.23
C ASP A 40 -5.82 -6.21 -19.18
N ASP A 41 -5.90 -6.81 -17.99
CA ASP A 41 -6.04 -8.26 -17.80
C ASP A 41 -7.21 -8.61 -16.84
N PRO A 42 -8.44 -8.71 -17.37
CA PRO A 42 -9.61 -9.10 -16.59
C PRO A 42 -9.60 -10.55 -16.12
N ALA A 43 -8.74 -11.42 -16.70
CA ALA A 43 -8.74 -12.84 -16.40
C ALA A 43 -7.81 -13.19 -15.23
N LYS A 44 -6.68 -12.48 -15.09
CA LYS A 44 -5.65 -12.76 -14.07
C LYS A 44 -5.18 -11.49 -13.36
N PRO A 45 -6.02 -10.91 -12.49
CA PRO A 45 -5.62 -9.71 -11.75
C PRO A 45 -4.55 -10.13 -10.74
N ASN A 46 -3.38 -9.48 -10.81
CA ASN A 46 -2.48 -9.46 -9.68
C ASN A 46 -2.71 -8.15 -8.91
N TYR A 47 -2.56 -8.21 -7.59
CA TYR A 47 -2.76 -7.06 -6.70
C TYR A 47 -1.42 -6.42 -6.32
N LEU A 48 -0.42 -6.56 -7.18
CA LEU A 48 0.91 -6.02 -6.97
C LEU A 48 1.01 -4.65 -7.65
N ILE A 49 1.63 -3.68 -6.99
CA ILE A 49 1.87 -2.33 -7.52
C ILE A 49 3.33 -2.24 -7.97
N GLU A 50 3.57 -1.77 -9.20
CA GLU A 50 4.91 -1.67 -9.81
C GLU A 50 5.67 -3.01 -9.85
N ASP A 51 4.98 -4.12 -10.09
CA ASP A 51 5.57 -5.48 -10.19
C ASP A 51 6.50 -5.68 -11.40
N THR A 52 6.41 -4.81 -12.41
CA THR A 52 7.27 -4.85 -13.59
C THR A 52 8.61 -4.14 -13.39
N PHE A 53 8.74 -3.30 -12.36
CA PHE A 53 9.94 -2.51 -12.11
C PHE A 53 11.01 -3.30 -11.35
N PHE A 54 10.60 -4.28 -10.54
CA PHE A 54 11.52 -5.02 -9.66
C PHE A 54 11.95 -6.34 -10.27
N ASN A 55 13.20 -6.71 -10.02
CA ASN A 55 13.70 -8.03 -10.36
C ASN A 55 13.33 -9.02 -9.24
N PRO A 56 12.48 -10.03 -9.50
CA PRO A 56 12.07 -11.01 -8.49
C PRO A 56 13.25 -11.78 -7.88
N SER A 57 14.37 -11.91 -8.59
CA SER A 57 15.57 -12.60 -8.07
C SER A 57 16.20 -11.89 -6.86
N LEU A 58 15.85 -10.62 -6.62
CA LEU A 58 16.32 -9.83 -5.50
C LEU A 58 15.41 -9.93 -4.27
N GLY A 59 14.39 -10.80 -4.29
CA GLY A 59 13.41 -10.90 -3.20
C GLY A 59 12.43 -9.72 -3.15
N CYS A 60 12.41 -8.89 -4.21
CA CYS A 60 11.45 -7.80 -4.37
C CYS A 60 10.48 -8.13 -5.51
N ARG A 61 9.21 -8.35 -5.18
CA ARG A 61 8.17 -8.76 -6.15
C ARG A 61 7.47 -7.57 -6.78
N ALA A 62 7.42 -6.46 -6.05
CA ALA A 62 6.58 -5.30 -6.30
C ALA A 62 6.97 -4.19 -5.31
N LEU A 63 6.52 -2.96 -5.56
CA LEU A 63 6.60 -1.88 -4.57
C LEU A 63 5.66 -2.16 -3.39
N ARG A 64 4.44 -2.64 -3.69
CA ARG A 64 3.39 -2.96 -2.71
C ARG A 64 2.62 -4.22 -3.13
N ASP A 65 2.15 -4.97 -2.14
CA ASP A 65 1.10 -6.00 -2.31
C ASP A 65 -0.17 -5.46 -1.67
N ALA A 66 -1.16 -5.11 -2.51
CA ALA A 66 -2.42 -4.54 -2.08
C ALA A 66 -3.33 -5.56 -1.37
N LEU A 67 -3.20 -6.86 -1.69
CA LEU A 67 -3.99 -7.90 -1.03
C LEU A 67 -3.37 -8.29 0.32
N ASN A 68 -2.04 -8.39 0.36
CA ASN A 68 -1.27 -8.79 1.53
C ASN A 68 -0.17 -7.75 1.88
N PRO A 69 -0.53 -6.56 2.39
CA PRO A 69 0.43 -5.56 2.83
C PRO A 69 1.50 -6.15 3.78
N GLY A 70 2.77 -5.77 3.56
CA GLY A 70 3.90 -6.31 4.31
C GLY A 70 4.60 -7.50 3.63
N ASN A 71 4.09 -7.97 2.48
CA ASN A 71 4.65 -9.11 1.75
C ASN A 71 5.17 -8.75 0.35
N ALA A 72 5.37 -7.47 0.04
CA ALA A 72 5.82 -7.08 -1.30
C ALA A 72 7.30 -7.44 -1.55
N TRP A 73 8.14 -7.33 -0.53
CA TRP A 73 9.58 -7.52 -0.66
C TRP A 73 10.25 -7.87 0.67
N GLN A 74 11.33 -8.64 0.55
CA GLN A 74 12.27 -8.94 1.60
C GLN A 74 13.64 -9.18 0.95
N TYR A 75 14.63 -8.35 1.28
CA TYR A 75 15.96 -8.43 0.67
C TYR A 75 17.07 -8.16 1.67
N MET A 76 18.25 -8.74 1.41
CA MET A 76 19.47 -8.43 2.16
C MET A 76 20.06 -7.14 1.62
N HIS A 77 20.22 -6.13 2.47
CA HIS A 77 20.88 -4.88 2.10
C HIS A 77 22.40 -5.03 2.23
N ASP A 78 23.15 -4.12 1.61
CA ASP A 78 24.64 -4.14 1.58
C ASP A 78 25.30 -4.12 2.96
N ASP A 79 24.56 -3.73 4.01
CA ASP A 79 25.02 -3.74 5.41
C ASP A 79 24.80 -5.10 6.10
N GLY A 80 24.40 -6.12 5.35
CA GLY A 80 24.07 -7.45 5.86
C GLY A 80 22.77 -7.50 6.66
N LYS A 81 21.95 -6.44 6.64
CA LYS A 81 20.66 -6.42 7.33
C LYS A 81 19.53 -6.78 6.38
N LEU A 82 18.64 -7.62 6.89
CA LEU A 82 17.39 -7.93 6.21
C LEU A 82 16.47 -6.72 6.28
N ARG A 83 15.98 -6.29 5.12
CA ARG A 83 14.92 -5.28 5.01
C ARG A 83 13.67 -5.96 4.48
N SER A 84 12.55 -5.68 5.13
CA SER A 84 11.25 -6.23 4.79
C SER A 84 10.22 -5.13 4.66
N ASP A 85 9.22 -5.40 3.83
CA ASP A 85 8.06 -4.54 3.67
C ASP A 85 7.33 -4.34 5.01
N THR A 86 7.15 -3.08 5.43
CA THR A 86 6.51 -2.69 6.69
C THR A 86 5.02 -2.36 6.53
N GLY A 87 4.45 -2.60 5.35
CA GLY A 87 3.08 -2.24 5.05
C GLY A 87 2.05 -2.83 6.02
N ILE A 88 1.07 -2.01 6.41
CA ILE A 88 -0.03 -2.40 7.30
C ILE A 88 -1.33 -2.60 6.52
N GLY A 89 -2.08 -3.66 6.86
CA GLY A 89 -3.33 -4.02 6.18
C GLY A 89 -4.60 -3.81 6.99
N HIS A 90 -4.50 -3.24 8.20
CA HIS A 90 -5.62 -2.97 9.09
C HIS A 90 -5.29 -1.82 10.05
N VAL A 91 -6.32 -1.17 10.56
CA VAL A 91 -6.20 -0.15 11.60
C VAL A 91 -5.71 -0.78 12.90
N CYS A 92 -4.61 -0.29 13.46
CA CYS A 92 -4.09 -0.75 14.76
C CYS A 92 -3.76 0.44 15.66
N LYS A 93 -3.73 0.23 16.99
CA LYS A 93 -3.49 1.31 17.97
C LYS A 93 -2.06 1.86 17.96
N GLN A 94 -1.13 1.16 17.31
CA GLN A 94 0.30 1.46 17.32
C GLN A 94 0.73 2.06 15.98
N TYR A 95 0.32 3.29 15.78
CA TYR A 95 0.72 4.08 14.63
C TYR A 95 1.99 4.91 14.88
N SER A 96 2.67 4.69 16.01
CA SER A 96 3.75 5.58 16.47
C SER A 96 5.01 5.57 15.59
N ALA A 97 5.07 4.73 14.55
CA ALA A 97 6.21 4.63 13.64
C ALA A 97 5.82 4.42 12.15
N VAL A 98 4.56 4.65 11.78
CA VAL A 98 4.10 4.39 10.40
C VAL A 98 4.09 5.69 9.58
N THR A 99 4.39 5.59 8.30
CA THR A 99 4.28 6.70 7.35
C THR A 99 2.91 6.70 6.67
N PHE A 100 2.54 7.81 6.03
CA PHE A 100 1.33 7.84 5.20
C PHE A 100 1.35 6.79 4.07
N TYR A 101 2.54 6.40 3.59
CA TYR A 101 2.71 5.28 2.66
C TYR A 101 2.29 3.94 3.26
N ASP A 102 2.58 3.70 4.54
CA ASP A 102 2.16 2.48 5.23
C ASP A 102 0.65 2.48 5.47
N VAL A 103 0.09 3.61 5.92
CA VAL A 103 -1.34 3.78 6.21
C VAL A 103 -2.20 3.66 4.95
N SER A 104 -1.74 4.17 3.81
CA SER A 104 -2.45 4.13 2.53
C SER A 104 -2.79 2.72 2.03
N ARG A 105 -2.09 1.70 2.55
CA ARG A 105 -2.32 0.30 2.21
C ARG A 105 -3.59 -0.26 2.85
N ILE A 106 -4.09 0.35 3.93
CA ILE A 106 -5.34 -0.05 4.59
C ILE A 106 -6.53 0.15 3.63
N PRO A 107 -6.83 1.37 3.15
CA PRO A 107 -7.93 1.57 2.20
C PRO A 107 -7.67 0.86 0.86
N THR A 108 -6.40 0.72 0.44
CA THR A 108 -6.06 -0.04 -0.78
C THR A 108 -6.45 -1.52 -0.65
N ARG A 109 -6.13 -2.14 0.49
CA ARG A 109 -6.55 -3.51 0.78
C ARG A 109 -8.07 -3.63 0.90
N ALA A 110 -8.72 -2.63 1.52
CA ALA A 110 -10.18 -2.60 1.61
C ALA A 110 -10.83 -2.60 0.22
N PHE A 111 -10.32 -1.80 -0.72
CA PHE A 111 -10.78 -1.80 -2.12
C PHE A 111 -10.60 -3.17 -2.77
N VAL A 112 -9.42 -3.80 -2.63
CA VAL A 112 -9.16 -5.13 -3.20
C VAL A 112 -10.16 -6.15 -2.67
N LEU A 113 -10.35 -6.22 -1.36
CA LEU A 113 -11.30 -7.15 -0.72
C LEU A 113 -12.74 -6.88 -1.17
N PHE A 114 -13.13 -5.60 -1.30
CA PHE A 114 -14.44 -5.21 -1.78
C PHE A 114 -14.66 -5.63 -3.24
N SER A 115 -13.69 -5.37 -4.12
CA SER A 115 -13.73 -5.73 -5.55
C SER A 115 -13.72 -7.23 -5.83
N GLN A 116 -13.41 -8.06 -4.83
CA GLN A 116 -13.55 -9.52 -4.92
C GLN A 116 -14.98 -10.01 -4.64
N LYS A 117 -15.81 -9.16 -4.02
CA LYS A 117 -17.20 -9.49 -3.66
C LYS A 117 -18.22 -8.90 -4.62
N ILE A 118 -17.82 -7.90 -5.40
CA ILE A 118 -18.66 -7.25 -6.40
C ILE A 118 -17.91 -7.08 -7.70
N ASP A 119 -18.62 -6.80 -8.80
CA ASP A 119 -17.98 -6.49 -10.07
C ASP A 119 -17.01 -5.30 -9.93
N TYR A 120 -15.80 -5.43 -10.50
CA TYR A 120 -14.74 -4.44 -10.29
C TYR A 120 -15.09 -3.07 -10.87
N LYS A 121 -15.91 -3.00 -11.93
CA LYS A 121 -16.34 -1.72 -12.54
C LYS A 121 -17.34 -1.03 -11.63
N VAL A 122 -18.16 -1.81 -10.91
CA VAL A 122 -19.06 -1.27 -9.87
C VAL A 122 -18.22 -0.80 -8.69
N ALA A 123 -17.25 -1.60 -8.24
CA ALA A 123 -16.34 -1.23 -7.15
C ALA A 123 -15.64 0.11 -7.44
N GLY A 124 -15.04 0.25 -8.62
CA GLY A 124 -14.32 1.47 -9.01
C GLY A 124 -15.19 2.70 -9.30
N ARG A 125 -16.52 2.56 -9.34
CA ARG A 125 -17.45 3.71 -9.41
C ARG A 125 -17.93 4.17 -8.04
N ILE A 126 -17.92 3.25 -7.06
CA ILE A 126 -18.30 3.54 -5.68
C ILE A 126 -17.13 4.20 -4.95
N TRP A 127 -15.93 3.66 -5.20
CA TRP A 127 -14.67 4.19 -4.68
C TRP A 127 -14.33 5.53 -5.32
#